data_AF-A0A961IVB6-F1
#
_entry.id   AF-A0A961IVB6-F1
#
_cell.length_a   1.000
_cell.length_b   1.000
_cell.length_c   1.000
_cell.angle_alpha   90.00
_cell.angle_beta   90.00
_cell.angle_gamma   90.00
#
_symmetry.space_group_name_H-M   'P 1'
#
loop_
_entity.id
_entity.type
_entity.pdbx_description
1 polymer ?
#
loop_
_entity_poly.entity_id
_entity_poly.type
_entity_poly.pdbx_seq_one_letter_code
_entity_poly.pdbx_strand_id
1 'polypeptide(L)' 'MYLGLDLGTSGLRAILTDADGTVVASSDQAYPVSHPHSGWSEQDPADWVA' A
#
# COMPACT_ATOMS: atom_id res chain seq x y z
N MET A 1 -0.92 -7.95 -19.13
CA MET A 1 -0.35 -7.26 -17.96
C MET A 1 -1.49 -6.85 -17.06
N TYR A 2 -1.38 -7.12 -15.76
CA TYR A 2 -2.36 -6.75 -14.74
C TYR A 2 -1.64 -6.07 -13.57
N LEU A 3 -2.25 -5.02 -13.02
CA LEU A 3 -1.72 -4.29 -11.86
C LEU A 3 -2.60 -4.57 -10.64
N GLY A 4 -2.02 -5.12 -9.59
CA GLY A 4 -2.62 -5.24 -8.27
C GLY A 4 -2.12 -4.12 -7.35
N LEU A 5 -3.05 -3.51 -6.62
CA LEU A 5 -2.76 -2.53 -5.57
C LEU A 5 -3.35 -3.06 -4.27
N ASP A 6 -2.51 -3.21 -3.25
CA ASP A 6 -2.88 -3.60 -1.89
C ASP A 6 -2.58 -2.44 -0.95
N LEU A 7 -3.65 -1.76 -0.50
CA LEU A 7 -3.56 -0.65 0.45
C LEU A 7 -3.69 -1.21 1.86
N GLY A 8 -2.54 -1.50 2.49
CA GLY A 8 -2.47 -2.05 3.84
C GLY A 8 -2.45 -0.98 4.94
N THR A 9 -2.32 -1.39 6.20
CA THR A 9 -2.20 -0.43 7.31
C THR A 9 -0.79 0.12 7.49
N SER A 10 0.22 -0.55 6.95
CA SER A 10 1.63 -0.15 7.07
C SER A 10 2.21 0.42 5.78
N GLY A 11 1.43 0.48 4.69
CA GLY A 11 1.92 0.89 3.38
C GLY A 11 1.07 0.38 2.22
N LEU A 12 1.38 0.87 1.03
CA LEU A 12 0.83 0.40 -0.23
C LEU A 12 1.83 -0.53 -0.92
N ARG A 13 1.34 -1.69 -1.38
CA ARG A 13 2.07 -2.57 -2.27
C ARG A 13 1.45 -2.55 -3.66
N ALA A 14 2.28 -2.40 -4.68
CA ALA A 14 1.92 -2.57 -6.08
C ALA A 14 2.60 -3.81 -6.65
N ILE A 15 1.85 -4.63 -7.40
CA ILE A 15 2.37 -5.81 -8.09
C ILE A 15 1.92 -5.77 -9.55
N LEU A 16 2.86 -5.92 -10.47
CA LEU A 16 2.60 -6.05 -11.90
C LEU A 16 2.78 -7.51 -12.30
N THR A 17 1.77 -8.11 -12.92
CA THR A 17 1.84 -9.47 -13.46
C THR A 17 1.66 -9.50 -14.97
N ASP A 18 2.21 -10.53 -15.62
CA ASP A 18 1.91 -10.84 -17.02
C ASP A 18 0.56 -11.56 -17.18
N ALA A 19 0.25 -12.03 -18.40
CA ALA A 19 -1.01 -12.69 -18.69
C ALA A 19 -1.15 -14.09 -18.04
N ASP A 20 -0.02 -14.74 -17.75
CA ASP A 20 0.04 -16.07 -17.14
C ASP A 20 0.08 -16.01 -15.60
N GLY A 21 0.06 -14.78 -15.04
CA GLY A 21 0.09 -14.54 -13.60
C GLY A 21 1.49 -14.45 -13.00
N THR A 22 2.54 -14.45 -13.82
CA THR A 22 3.92 -14.30 -13.33
C THR A 22 4.14 -12.87 -12.87
N VAL A 23 4.74 -12.69 -11.68
CA VAL A 23 5.12 -11.37 -11.19
C VAL A 23 6.29 -10.82 -12.01
N VAL A 24 6.05 -9.68 -12.66
CA VAL A 24 7.03 -8.95 -13.47
C VAL A 24 7.74 -7.89 -12.63
N ALA A 25 7.02 -7.24 -11.71
CA ALA A 25 7.58 -6.25 -10.80
C ALA A 25 6.73 -6.13 -9.53
N SER A 26 7.37 -5.65 -8.45
CA SER A 26 6.69 -5.25 -7.23
C SER A 26 7.34 -4.02 -6.62
N SER A 27 6.55 -3.22 -5.90
CA SER A 27 7.02 -2.09 -5.12
C SER A 27 6.18 -1.95 -3.86
N ASP A 28 6.82 -1.48 -2.79
CA ASP A 28 6.22 -1.26 -1.48
C ASP A 28 6.59 0.15 -1.02
N GLN A 29 5.60 0.90 -0.56
CA GLN A 29 5.79 2.23 0.01
C GLN A 29 5.10 2.32 1.37
N ALA A 30 5.87 2.60 2.42
CA ALA A 30 5.33 2.84 3.75
C ALA A 30 4.85 4.29 3.89
N TYR A 31 3.82 4.50 4.70
CA TYR A 31 3.33 5.81 5.11
C TYR A 31 3.06 5.83 6.63
N PRO A 32 3.03 7.02 7.26
CA PRO A 32 2.87 7.12 8.70
C PRO A 32 1.49 6.68 9.18
N VAL A 33 1.42 6.28 10.44
CA VAL A 33 0.18 6.07 11.19
C VAL A 33 0.22 6.95 12.42
N SER A 34 -0.84 7.70 12.65
CA SER A 34 -0.98 8.60 13.79
C SER A 34 -1.63 7.87 14.96
N HIS A 35 -1.06 8.07 16.16
CA HIS A 35 -1.56 7.53 17.42
C HIS A 35 -1.69 8.69 18.44
N PRO A 36 -2.63 9.63 18.26
CA PRO A 36 -2.70 10.84 19.09
C PRO A 36 -3.13 10.53 20.55
N HIS A 37 -3.85 9.43 20.73
CA HIS A 37 -4.32 8.95 22.03
C HIS A 37 -4.12 7.44 22.17
N SER A 38 -4.10 6.96 23.42
CA SER A 38 -3.98 5.52 23.70
C SER A 38 -5.13 4.74 23.07
N GLY A 39 -4.78 3.71 22.27
CA GLY A 39 -5.74 2.85 21.57
C GLY A 39 -6.27 3.40 20.24
N TRP A 40 -5.85 4.58 19.80
CA TRP A 40 -6.25 5.16 18.53
C TRP A 40 -5.25 4.80 17.42
N SER A 41 -5.74 4.70 16.18
CA SER A 41 -4.91 4.45 14.99
C SER A 41 -5.57 5.16 13.81
N GLU A 42 -4.92 6.21 13.32
CA GLU A 42 -5.44 7.08 12.27
C GLU A 42 -4.43 7.22 11.13
N GLN A 43 -4.91 7.51 9.93
CA GLN A 43 -4.10 7.79 8.75
C GLN A 43 -4.70 8.99 8.01
N ASP A 44 -3.85 9.83 7.41
CA ASP A 44 -4.31 10.84 6.44
C ASP A 44 -4.50 10.16 5.06
N PRO A 45 -5.70 10.17 4.46
CA PRO A 45 -5.90 9.61 3.13
C PRO A 45 -5.03 10.23 2.03
N ALA A 46 -4.50 11.44 2.25
CA ALA A 46 -3.53 12.06 1.34
C ALA A 46 -2.20 11.28 1.29
N ASP A 47 -1.79 10.62 2.38
CA ASP A 47 -0.55 9.83 2.43
C ASP A 47 -0.64 8.55 1.59
N TRP A 48 -1.84 8.10 1.22
CA TRP A 48 -2.06 6.91 0.39
C TRP A 48 -1.75 7.15 -1.10
N VAL A 49 -1.74 8.42 -1.54
CA VAL A 49 -1.62 8.81 -2.96
C VAL A 49 -0.35 9.61 -3.27
N ALA A 50 0.44 9.93 -2.25
CA ALA A 50 1.60 10.81 -2.32
C ALA A 50 2.82 10.20 -3.03
#